data_AF-A0A1C5KL46-F1
#
_entry.id   AF-A0A1C5KL46-F1
#
_cell.length_a   1.000
_cell.length_b   1.000
_cell.length_c   1.000
_cell.angle_alpha   90.00
_cell.angle_beta   90.00
_cell.angle_gamma   90.00
#
_symmetry.space_group_name_H-M   'P 1'
#
loop_
_entity.id
_entity.type
_entity.pdbx_description
1 polymer ?
#
loop_
_entity_poly.entity_id
_entity_poly.type
_entity_poly.pdbx_seq_one_letter_code
_entity_poly.pdbx_strand_id
1 'polypeptide(L)'
;MRRSTQQARNKNGAWQSSSRMGSIKDYGSLPTEKISLKETAFGWAADLKICLDLDPEQVSGYQRYVDEDSKILYTEFVYKETPVKILAFASQKEKLFYYEITAETTCLNLTAKVEPSEKQAYRNYNLGGFYFEEEKKGVFLIGKGELKADGFPKADEKGLHIKNASRAAFRIHLASGRRKASVTPLRQAMEMQMSMNRYLAKTDDISREKLIGMCKNKR
;
A
#
# COMPACT_ATOMS: atom_id res chain seq x y z
N MET A 1 39.38 -25.83 -1.25
CA MET A 1 38.19 -26.03 -2.12
C MET A 1 37.15 -24.97 -1.79
N ARG A 2 36.64 -24.25 -2.80
CA ARG A 2 35.75 -23.09 -2.67
C ARG A 2 34.37 -23.49 -2.15
N ARG A 3 33.88 -22.83 -1.09
CA ARG A 3 32.49 -22.89 -0.63
C ARG A 3 31.60 -22.16 -1.63
N SER A 4 30.73 -22.90 -2.30
CA SER A 4 29.64 -22.35 -3.11
C SER A 4 28.59 -21.75 -2.16
N THR A 5 28.53 -20.42 -2.08
CA THR A 5 27.42 -19.68 -1.49
C THR A 5 26.23 -19.74 -2.44
N GLN A 6 25.26 -20.62 -2.15
CA GLN A 6 23.93 -20.53 -2.73
C GLN A 6 23.29 -19.20 -2.30
N GLN A 7 23.05 -18.32 -3.26
CA GLN A 7 22.18 -17.16 -3.08
C GLN A 7 20.78 -17.65 -2.71
N ALA A 8 20.29 -17.21 -1.56
CA ALA A 8 18.91 -17.39 -1.15
C ALA A 8 18.00 -16.70 -2.18
N ARG A 9 17.27 -17.50 -2.96
CA ARG A 9 16.20 -17.03 -3.83
C ARG A 9 15.03 -16.57 -2.95
N ASN A 10 14.79 -15.26 -2.87
CA ASN A 10 13.56 -14.71 -2.30
C ASN A 10 12.37 -15.19 -3.14
N LYS A 11 11.60 -16.14 -2.60
CA LYS A 11 10.28 -16.50 -3.10
C LYS A 11 9.26 -15.73 -2.26
N ASN A 12 8.64 -14.71 -2.84
CA ASN A 12 7.59 -13.94 -2.18
C ASN A 12 6.21 -14.52 -2.51
N GLY A 13 5.39 -14.65 -1.45
CA GLY A 13 4.15 -15.42 -1.39
C GLY A 13 2.96 -14.83 -2.13
N ALA A 14 1.98 -15.71 -2.34
CA ALA A 14 0.73 -15.47 -3.05
C ALA A 14 -0.30 -14.72 -2.20
N TRP A 15 -1.14 -13.93 -2.86
CA TRP A 15 -2.25 -13.16 -2.29
C TRP A 15 -3.54 -13.99 -2.25
N GLN A 16 -4.40 -13.73 -1.26
CA GLN A 16 -5.77 -14.24 -1.20
C GLN A 16 -6.71 -13.07 -0.87
N SER A 17 -7.59 -12.71 -1.81
CA SER A 17 -8.76 -11.86 -1.57
C SER A 17 -10.00 -12.75 -1.45
N SER A 18 -10.85 -12.52 -0.45
CA SER A 18 -12.13 -13.23 -0.34
C SER A 18 -13.10 -12.77 -1.43
N SER A 19 -13.63 -13.71 -2.21
CA SER A 19 -14.48 -13.48 -3.40
C SER A 19 -15.99 -13.42 -3.12
N ARG A 20 -16.43 -13.28 -1.87
CA ARG A 20 -17.87 -13.16 -1.59
C ARG A 20 -18.32 -11.72 -1.80
N MET A 21 -19.06 -11.48 -2.88
CA MET A 21 -19.76 -10.22 -3.14
C MET A 21 -20.94 -10.06 -2.17
N GLY A 22 -20.98 -8.94 -1.47
CA GLY A 22 -22.13 -8.45 -0.72
C GLY A 22 -22.50 -7.03 -1.19
N SER A 23 -23.73 -6.63 -0.92
CA SER A 23 -24.20 -5.25 -1.06
C SER A 23 -23.57 -4.35 0.02
N ILE A 24 -23.63 -3.03 -0.14
CA ILE A 24 -23.14 -2.07 0.87
C ILE A 24 -23.81 -2.27 2.25
N LYS A 25 -25.04 -2.82 2.26
CA LYS A 25 -25.79 -3.18 3.47
C LYS A 25 -25.20 -4.40 4.19
N ASP A 26 -24.48 -5.26 3.47
CA ASP A 26 -23.86 -6.47 4.02
C ASP A 26 -22.50 -6.18 4.68
N TYR A 27 -21.93 -4.99 4.46
CA TYR A 27 -20.63 -4.56 5.01
C TYR A 27 -20.70 -3.43 6.06
N GLY A 28 -21.90 -2.91 6.33
CA GLY A 28 -22.20 -2.05 7.49
C GLY A 28 -21.50 -0.69 7.58
N SER A 29 -20.58 -0.36 6.68
CA SER A 29 -19.90 0.94 6.63
C SER A 29 -19.30 1.18 5.25
N LEU A 30 -19.21 2.45 4.84
CA LEU A 30 -18.46 2.92 3.67
C LEU A 30 -17.10 2.21 3.57
N PRO A 31 -16.52 2.01 2.37
CA PRO A 31 -15.34 1.16 2.20
C PRO A 31 -14.16 1.75 2.96
N THR A 32 -14.03 1.36 4.23
CA THR A 32 -12.78 1.45 4.96
C THR A 32 -11.92 0.35 4.37
N GLU A 33 -11.02 0.73 3.47
CA GLU A 33 -10.12 -0.24 2.88
C GLU A 33 -9.05 -0.58 3.89
N LYS A 34 -9.20 -1.77 4.48
CA LYS A 34 -8.17 -2.40 5.26
C LYS A 34 -7.36 -3.33 4.35
N ILE A 35 -6.15 -2.90 4.04
CA ILE A 35 -5.23 -3.63 3.16
C ILE A 35 -4.15 -4.25 4.04
N SER A 36 -4.17 -5.58 4.18
CA SER A 36 -3.12 -6.29 4.90
C SER A 36 -1.85 -6.41 4.06
N LEU A 37 -0.81 -5.73 4.52
CA LEU A 37 0.54 -5.76 3.98
C LEU A 37 1.27 -6.97 4.55
N LYS A 38 1.78 -7.82 3.65
CA LYS A 38 2.51 -9.05 4.01
C LYS A 38 3.95 -8.97 3.54
N GLU A 39 4.87 -9.45 4.37
CA GLU A 39 6.29 -9.57 4.04
C GLU A 39 6.73 -11.01 4.36
N THR A 40 7.54 -11.61 3.50
CA THR A 40 7.86 -13.05 3.52
C THR A 40 8.46 -13.52 4.84
N ALA A 41 9.31 -12.72 5.49
CA ALA A 41 9.92 -13.09 6.77
C ALA A 41 9.00 -12.82 7.97
N PHE A 42 7.99 -11.97 7.82
CA PHE A 42 7.09 -11.51 8.90
C PHE A 42 5.69 -12.10 8.84
N GLY A 43 5.27 -12.64 7.69
CA GLY A 43 3.87 -12.96 7.45
C GLY A 43 3.06 -11.67 7.33
N TRP A 44 2.23 -11.37 8.33
CA TRP A 44 1.53 -10.10 8.43
C TRP A 44 2.46 -9.02 8.98
N ALA A 45 2.70 -7.99 8.18
CA ALA A 45 3.63 -6.90 8.46
C ALA A 45 2.92 -5.65 8.99
N ALA A 46 1.83 -5.25 8.34
CA ALA A 46 1.03 -4.10 8.74
C ALA A 46 -0.35 -4.16 8.10
N ASP A 47 -1.27 -3.33 8.57
CA ASP A 47 -2.49 -2.97 7.86
C ASP A 47 -2.42 -1.50 7.43
N LEU A 48 -2.64 -1.23 6.14
CA LEU A 48 -2.97 0.11 5.68
C LEU A 48 -4.49 0.28 5.74
N LYS A 49 -4.95 1.24 6.54
CA LYS A 49 -6.35 1.65 6.62
C LYS A 49 -6.54 2.93 5.83
N ILE A 50 -7.43 2.89 4.85
CA ILE A 50 -7.85 4.06 4.09
C ILE A 50 -9.33 4.29 4.40
N CYS A 51 -9.62 5.40 5.08
CA CYS A 51 -10.96 5.81 5.41
C CYS A 51 -11.37 6.95 4.47
N LEU A 52 -12.40 6.74 3.66
CA LEU A 52 -13.00 7.81 2.87
C LEU A 52 -14.05 8.54 3.71
N ASP A 53 -13.93 9.87 3.78
CA ASP A 53 -14.88 10.74 4.47
C ASP A 53 -16.00 11.07 3.48
N LEU A 54 -16.91 10.11 3.33
CA LEU A 54 -18.07 10.17 2.45
C LEU A 54 -19.35 10.19 3.29
N ASP A 55 -20.41 10.73 2.71
CA ASP A 55 -21.76 10.57 3.22
C ASP A 55 -22.36 9.29 2.60
N PRO A 56 -22.71 8.25 3.38
CA PRO A 56 -23.27 7.01 2.86
C PRO A 56 -24.56 7.20 2.06
N GLU A 57 -25.38 8.21 2.39
CA GLU A 57 -26.64 8.48 1.69
C GLU A 57 -26.42 9.00 0.27
N GLN A 58 -25.22 9.52 0.01
CA GLN A 58 -24.82 10.08 -1.29
C GLN A 58 -23.99 9.10 -2.13
N VAL A 59 -23.83 7.86 -1.67
CA VAL A 59 -23.12 6.80 -2.39
C VAL A 59 -24.12 5.87 -3.08
N SER A 60 -23.89 5.61 -4.37
CA SER A 60 -24.70 4.68 -5.16
C SER A 60 -23.84 3.87 -6.14
N GLY A 61 -24.43 2.85 -6.76
CA GLY A 61 -23.78 2.09 -7.84
C GLY A 61 -22.50 1.36 -7.41
N TYR A 62 -22.39 0.95 -6.14
CA TYR A 62 -21.19 0.28 -5.64
C TYR A 62 -20.99 -1.09 -6.31
N GLN A 63 -19.81 -1.30 -6.86
CA GLN A 63 -19.35 -2.57 -7.42
C GLN A 63 -17.90 -2.82 -7.02
N ARG A 64 -17.56 -4.08 -6.75
CA ARG A 64 -16.19 -4.51 -6.47
C ARG A 64 -15.90 -5.83 -7.16
N TYR A 65 -14.82 -5.88 -7.93
CA TYR A 65 -14.47 -7.06 -8.73
C TYR A 65 -12.95 -7.18 -8.90
N VAL A 66 -12.49 -8.39 -9.18
CA VAL A 66 -11.09 -8.67 -9.52
C VAL A 66 -11.02 -8.98 -11.01
N ASP A 67 -10.16 -8.29 -11.74
CA ASP A 67 -9.79 -8.66 -13.10
C ASP A 67 -8.85 -9.87 -13.02
N GLU A 68 -9.32 -11.03 -13.47
CA GLU A 68 -8.59 -12.29 -13.28
C GLU A 68 -7.30 -12.39 -14.10
N ASP A 69 -7.19 -11.65 -15.21
CA ASP A 69 -5.99 -11.68 -16.06
C ASP A 69 -4.86 -10.83 -15.46
N SER A 70 -5.20 -9.64 -14.96
CA SER A 70 -4.25 -8.69 -14.38
C SER A 70 -4.11 -8.82 -12.86
N LYS A 71 -4.99 -9.58 -12.20
CA LYS A 71 -5.09 -9.69 -10.73
C LYS A 71 -5.19 -8.32 -10.05
N ILE A 72 -5.86 -7.37 -10.69
CA ILE A 72 -6.13 -6.04 -10.16
C ILE A 72 -7.52 -6.07 -9.51
N LEU A 73 -7.60 -5.58 -8.30
CA LEU A 73 -8.87 -5.32 -7.63
C LEU A 73 -9.38 -3.95 -8.05
N TYR A 74 -10.63 -3.88 -8.50
CA TYR A 74 -11.36 -2.66 -8.79
C TYR A 74 -12.51 -2.48 -7.81
N THR A 75 -12.71 -1.25 -7.33
CA THR A 75 -13.90 -0.80 -6.63
C THR A 75 -14.43 0.43 -7.34
N GLU A 76 -15.70 0.46 -7.69
CA GLU A 76 -16.35 1.56 -8.40
C GLU A 76 -17.64 1.95 -7.68
N PHE A 77 -17.94 3.25 -7.63
CA PHE A 77 -19.18 3.79 -7.09
C PHE A 77 -19.40 5.22 -7.59
N VAL A 78 -20.57 5.78 -7.32
CA VAL A 78 -20.88 7.19 -7.55
C VAL A 78 -21.04 7.89 -6.21
N TYR A 79 -20.38 9.03 -6.02
CA TYR A 79 -20.51 9.90 -4.84
C TYR A 79 -20.85 11.32 -5.27
N LYS A 80 -21.96 11.90 -4.81
CA LYS A 80 -22.43 13.24 -5.25
C LYS A 80 -22.43 13.38 -6.78
N GLU A 81 -23.06 12.43 -7.47
CA GLU A 81 -23.11 12.37 -8.94
C GLU A 81 -21.74 12.22 -9.64
N THR A 82 -20.64 12.12 -8.89
CA THR A 82 -19.29 11.95 -9.42
C THR A 82 -18.89 10.48 -9.41
N PRO A 83 -18.52 9.89 -10.56
CA PRO A 83 -17.94 8.55 -10.59
C PRO A 83 -16.60 8.50 -9.83
N VAL A 84 -16.45 7.49 -8.98
CA VAL A 84 -15.26 7.20 -8.21
C VAL A 84 -14.77 5.80 -8.55
N LYS A 85 -13.46 5.67 -8.80
CA LYS A 85 -12.80 4.41 -9.10
C LYS A 85 -11.60 4.23 -8.19
N ILE A 86 -11.50 3.05 -7.61
CA ILE A 86 -10.35 2.59 -6.84
C ILE A 86 -9.78 1.38 -7.55
N LEU A 87 -8.45 1.34 -7.63
CA LEU A 87 -7.73 0.15 -8.05
C LEU A 87 -6.60 -0.18 -7.09
N ALA A 88 -6.36 -1.47 -6.88
CA ALA A 88 -5.31 -1.96 -6.01
C ALA A 88 -4.66 -3.22 -6.58
N PHE A 89 -3.34 -3.29 -6.55
CA PHE A 89 -2.59 -4.48 -6.99
C PHE A 89 -1.18 -4.53 -6.40
N ALA A 90 -0.57 -5.72 -6.44
CA ALA A 90 0.82 -5.92 -6.08
C ALA A 90 1.65 -6.26 -7.33
N SER A 91 2.59 -5.40 -7.68
CA SER A 91 3.56 -5.70 -8.75
C SER A 91 4.70 -6.54 -8.17
N GLN A 92 4.78 -7.81 -8.58
CA GLN A 92 5.91 -8.66 -8.21
C GLN A 92 7.22 -8.20 -8.85
N LYS A 93 7.14 -7.72 -10.10
CA LYS A 93 8.29 -7.22 -10.85
C LYS A 93 8.86 -5.97 -10.19
N GLU A 94 7.99 -5.03 -9.83
CA GLU A 94 8.36 -3.78 -9.18
C GLU A 94 8.28 -3.85 -7.64
N LYS A 95 8.20 -5.06 -7.06
CA LYS A 95 8.19 -5.32 -5.61
C LYS A 95 7.42 -4.28 -4.78
N LEU A 96 6.27 -3.83 -5.29
CA LEU A 96 5.50 -2.75 -4.70
C LEU A 96 4.02 -3.12 -4.68
N PHE A 97 3.34 -2.57 -3.70
CA PHE A 97 1.89 -2.51 -3.69
C PHE A 97 1.44 -1.13 -4.16
N TYR A 98 0.47 -1.10 -5.07
CA TYR A 98 -0.12 0.11 -5.63
C TYR A 98 -1.58 0.19 -5.21
N TYR A 99 -1.98 1.36 -4.73
CA TYR A 99 -3.36 1.72 -4.48
C TYR A 99 -3.62 3.08 -5.10
N GLU A 100 -4.73 3.25 -5.79
CA GLU A 100 -5.14 4.53 -6.33
C GLU A 100 -6.65 4.69 -6.22
N ILE A 101 -7.08 5.85 -5.75
CA ILE A 101 -8.45 6.33 -5.84
C ILE A 101 -8.49 7.55 -6.76
N THR A 102 -9.51 7.59 -7.63
CA THR A 102 -9.76 8.65 -8.60
C THR A 102 -11.24 9.03 -8.60
N ALA A 103 -11.52 10.32 -8.80
CA ALA A 103 -12.83 10.89 -9.02
C ALA A 103 -12.75 11.90 -10.17
N GLU A 104 -13.84 12.10 -10.91
CA GLU A 104 -13.86 13.07 -12.02
C GLU A 104 -13.81 14.53 -11.53
N THR A 105 -14.26 14.78 -10.29
CA THR A 105 -14.22 16.08 -9.64
C THR A 105 -13.44 16.00 -8.32
N THR A 106 -13.00 17.16 -7.80
CA THR A 106 -12.34 17.23 -6.50
C THR A 106 -13.38 17.07 -5.39
N CYS A 107 -13.67 15.82 -5.02
CA CYS A 107 -14.66 15.49 -3.98
C CYS A 107 -14.12 14.51 -2.93
N LEU A 108 -12.87 14.05 -3.08
CA LEU A 108 -12.29 13.04 -2.20
C LEU A 108 -11.65 13.69 -0.97
N ASN A 109 -12.16 13.29 0.19
CA ASN A 109 -11.53 13.48 1.48
C ASN A 109 -11.21 12.10 2.04
N LEU A 110 -9.96 11.87 2.43
CA LEU A 110 -9.57 10.57 2.99
C LEU A 110 -8.49 10.67 4.05
N THR A 111 -8.44 9.67 4.91
CA THR A 111 -7.38 9.47 5.90
C THR A 111 -6.74 8.12 5.68
N ALA A 112 -5.41 8.11 5.49
CA ALA A 112 -4.61 6.90 5.42
C ALA A 112 -3.80 6.71 6.70
N LYS A 113 -3.86 5.52 7.28
CA LYS A 113 -3.16 5.16 8.51
C LYS A 113 -2.51 3.79 8.38
N VAL A 114 -1.26 3.68 8.80
CA VAL A 114 -0.55 2.40 8.89
C VAL A 114 -0.57 1.86 10.33
N GLU A 115 -0.91 0.58 10.46
CA GLU A 115 -0.93 -0.17 11.70
C GLU A 115 0.01 -1.37 11.56
N PRO A 116 1.30 -1.22 11.95
CA PRO A 116 2.26 -2.31 11.98
C PRO A 116 1.81 -3.44 12.90
N SER A 117 2.39 -4.62 12.69
CA SER A 117 2.04 -5.82 13.44
C SER A 117 2.36 -5.67 14.93
N GLU A 118 3.42 -4.93 15.27
CA GLU A 118 3.79 -4.61 16.64
C GLU A 118 3.28 -3.22 17.06
N LYS A 119 2.55 -3.14 18.17
CA LYS A 119 1.95 -1.88 18.66
C LYS A 119 2.99 -0.79 18.96
N GLN A 120 4.20 -1.19 19.35
CA GLN A 120 5.31 -0.30 19.70
C GLN A 120 6.19 0.07 18.49
N ALA A 121 5.85 -0.40 17.29
CA ALA A 121 6.56 -0.05 16.07
C ALA A 121 6.63 1.48 15.90
N TYR A 122 7.81 1.95 15.51
CA TYR A 122 7.96 3.35 15.15
C TYR A 122 7.18 3.63 13.87
N ARG A 123 6.52 4.79 13.85
CA ARG A 123 5.69 5.26 12.74
C ARG A 123 5.91 6.74 12.55
N ASN A 124 5.96 7.17 11.31
CA ASN A 124 6.05 8.57 10.95
C ASN A 124 5.19 8.85 9.71
N TYR A 125 4.50 9.98 9.73
CA TYR A 125 3.73 10.50 8.61
C TYR A 125 4.34 11.85 8.20
N ASN A 126 4.45 12.07 6.89
CA ASN A 126 4.83 13.36 6.34
C ASN A 126 4.03 13.62 5.06
N LEU A 127 4.20 14.80 4.45
CA LEU A 127 3.44 15.17 3.25
C LEU A 127 3.68 14.22 2.07
N GLY A 128 4.82 13.54 2.02
CA GLY A 128 5.18 12.58 0.99
C GLY A 128 4.69 11.15 1.27
N GLY A 129 4.06 10.87 2.42
CA GLY A 129 3.50 9.55 2.74
C GLY A 129 3.78 9.09 4.18
N PHE A 130 4.09 7.80 4.34
CA PHE A 130 4.31 7.19 5.65
C PHE A 130 5.55 6.29 5.69
N TYR A 131 6.06 6.11 6.90
CA TYR A 131 7.17 5.21 7.22
C TYR A 131 6.85 4.47 8.51
N PHE A 132 7.22 3.19 8.57
CA PHE A 132 7.23 2.44 9.83
C PHE A 132 8.38 1.46 9.87
N GLU A 133 8.79 1.12 11.08
CA GLU A 133 9.85 0.14 11.34
C GLU A 133 9.53 -0.68 12.60
N GLU A 134 9.81 -1.97 12.50
CA GLU A 134 9.64 -2.91 13.62
C GLU A 134 10.72 -3.99 13.58
N GLU A 135 11.07 -4.53 14.74
CA GLU A 135 11.95 -5.69 14.88
C GLU A 135 11.17 -6.84 15.51
N LYS A 136 11.19 -8.01 14.86
CA LYS A 136 10.56 -9.22 15.36
C LYS A 136 11.50 -10.40 15.21
N LYS A 137 11.79 -11.08 16.33
CA LYS A 137 12.64 -12.29 16.38
C LYS A 137 13.99 -12.12 15.64
N GLY A 138 14.63 -10.95 15.81
CA GLY A 138 15.95 -10.65 15.20
C GLY A 138 15.90 -10.34 13.69
N VAL A 139 14.70 -10.12 13.14
CA VAL A 139 14.52 -9.60 11.79
C VAL A 139 14.00 -8.17 11.92
N PHE A 140 14.62 -7.25 11.19
CA PHE A 140 14.15 -5.88 11.00
C PHE A 140 13.22 -5.82 9.81
N LEU A 141 12.11 -5.08 9.94
CA LEU A 141 11.18 -4.73 8.88
C LEU A 141 11.09 -3.22 8.78
N ILE A 142 11.08 -2.73 7.55
CA ILE A 142 10.76 -1.35 7.22
C ILE A 142 9.67 -1.35 6.17
N GLY A 143 8.66 -0.52 6.37
CA GLY A 143 7.66 -0.20 5.36
C GLY A 143 7.64 1.28 5.06
N LYS A 144 7.55 1.61 3.78
CA LYS A 144 7.41 3.00 3.30
C LYS A 144 6.30 3.06 2.26
N GLY A 145 5.38 4.00 2.44
CA GLY A 145 4.37 4.35 1.45
C GLY A 145 4.61 5.77 0.96
N GLU A 146 4.68 5.95 -0.36
CA GLU A 146 4.73 7.27 -0.99
C GLU A 146 3.34 7.67 -1.48
N LEU A 147 2.92 8.89 -1.10
CA LEU A 147 1.68 9.50 -1.55
C LEU A 147 1.94 10.37 -2.79
N LYS A 148 1.08 10.21 -3.80
CA LYS A 148 0.84 11.22 -4.83
C LYS A 148 -0.62 11.61 -4.83
N ALA A 149 -0.91 12.88 -4.58
CA ALA A 149 -2.27 13.41 -4.63
C ALA A 149 -2.27 14.82 -5.25
N ASP A 150 -3.40 15.19 -5.86
CA ASP A 150 -3.65 16.53 -6.40
C ASP A 150 -4.37 17.46 -5.40
N GLY A 151 -4.88 16.90 -4.30
CA GLY A 151 -5.49 17.67 -3.20
C GLY A 151 -4.47 18.22 -2.19
N PHE A 152 -4.97 18.52 -1.00
CA PHE A 152 -4.19 19.13 0.09
C PHE A 152 -3.84 18.08 1.15
N PRO A 153 -2.61 17.52 1.14
CA PRO A 153 -2.17 16.59 2.17
C PRO A 153 -1.81 17.31 3.47
N LYS A 154 -2.13 16.69 4.60
CA LYS A 154 -1.68 17.05 5.94
C LYS A 154 -1.28 15.77 6.67
N ALA A 155 -0.15 15.79 7.35
CA ALA A 155 0.29 14.68 8.18
C ALA A 155 0.26 15.07 9.66
N ASP A 156 -0.22 14.15 10.49
CA ASP A 156 -0.12 14.23 11.95
C ASP A 156 -0.03 12.82 12.57
N GLU A 157 -0.07 12.72 13.89
CA GLU A 157 0.04 11.45 14.62
C GLU A 157 -1.11 10.48 14.33
N LYS A 158 -2.27 10.98 13.85
CA LYS A 158 -3.45 10.18 13.54
C LYS A 158 -3.39 9.60 12.12
N GLY A 159 -2.60 10.18 11.24
CA GLY A 159 -2.32 9.64 9.91
C GLY A 159 -2.04 10.71 8.86
N LEU A 160 -2.23 10.31 7.60
CA LEU A 160 -2.13 11.18 6.44
C LEU A 160 -3.53 11.54 5.95
N HIS A 161 -3.88 12.81 6.06
CA HIS A 161 -5.16 13.36 5.67
C HIS A 161 -5.03 14.02 4.30
N ILE A 162 -5.86 13.65 3.34
CA ILE A 162 -5.92 14.28 2.02
C ILE A 162 -7.29 14.89 1.86
N LYS A 163 -7.34 16.19 1.58
CA LYS A 163 -8.59 16.94 1.38
C LYS A 163 -8.71 17.44 -0.04
N ASN A 164 -9.94 17.46 -0.55
CA ASN A 164 -10.29 18.04 -1.85
C ASN A 164 -9.43 17.49 -3.00
N ALA A 165 -9.22 16.17 -3.04
CA ALA A 165 -8.51 15.51 -4.13
C ALA A 165 -9.49 15.00 -5.19
N SER A 166 -9.04 14.95 -6.44
CA SER A 166 -9.62 14.09 -7.48
C SER A 166 -8.80 12.82 -7.66
N ARG A 167 -7.55 12.79 -7.18
CA ARG A 167 -6.70 11.60 -7.21
C ARG A 167 -5.83 11.49 -5.97
N ALA A 168 -5.73 10.28 -5.43
CA ALA A 168 -4.72 9.92 -4.44
C ALA A 168 -4.18 8.51 -4.72
N ALA A 169 -2.87 8.38 -4.80
CA ALA A 169 -2.19 7.13 -5.08
C ALA A 169 -1.11 6.86 -4.03
N PHE A 170 -1.05 5.62 -3.54
CA PHE A 170 -0.04 5.10 -2.65
C PHE A 170 0.83 4.06 -3.36
N ARG A 171 2.14 4.27 -3.30
CA ARG A 171 3.14 3.26 -3.69
C ARG A 171 3.84 2.76 -2.45
N ILE A 172 3.64 1.49 -2.11
CA ILE A 172 4.08 0.92 -0.85
C ILE A 172 5.14 -0.13 -1.12
N HIS A 173 6.27 0.00 -0.44
CA HIS A 173 7.35 -0.96 -0.46
C HIS A 173 7.63 -1.45 0.95
N LEU A 174 7.87 -2.75 1.08
CA LEU A 174 8.28 -3.41 2.32
C LEU A 174 9.65 -4.05 2.09
N ALA A 175 10.54 -3.89 3.06
CA ALA A 175 11.85 -4.51 3.06
C ALA A 175 12.14 -5.10 4.44
N SER A 176 12.61 -6.33 4.47
CA SER A 176 13.09 -6.96 5.70
C SER A 176 14.54 -7.41 5.58
N GLY A 177 15.20 -7.53 6.72
CA GLY A 177 16.57 -7.99 6.80
C GLY A 177 16.89 -8.55 8.18
N ARG A 178 17.62 -9.67 8.22
CA ARG A 178 18.16 -10.18 9.49
C ARG A 178 19.08 -9.15 10.12
N ARG A 179 19.04 -9.04 11.44
CA ARG A 179 19.96 -8.19 12.19
C ARG A 179 21.39 -8.62 11.93
N LYS A 180 22.23 -7.67 11.50
CA LYS A 180 23.67 -7.91 11.30
C LYS A 180 24.40 -7.61 12.60
N ALA A 181 25.07 -8.61 13.18
CA ALA A 181 25.80 -8.46 14.44
C ALA A 181 26.90 -7.37 14.39
N SER A 182 27.44 -7.09 13.20
CA SER A 182 28.51 -6.10 12.97
C SER A 182 28.02 -4.67 12.72
N VAL A 183 26.72 -4.42 12.72
CA VAL A 183 26.13 -3.12 12.38
C VAL A 183 25.17 -2.69 13.48
N THR A 184 25.19 -1.41 13.86
CA THR A 184 24.22 -0.89 14.83
C THR A 184 22.81 -0.93 14.24
N PRO A 185 21.75 -1.13 15.06
CA PRO A 185 20.36 -1.14 14.56
C PRO A 185 20.01 0.11 13.75
N LEU A 186 20.40 1.29 14.23
CA LEU A 186 20.19 2.56 13.54
C LEU A 186 20.84 2.58 12.16
N ARG A 187 22.10 2.13 12.04
CA ARG A 187 22.80 2.10 10.75
C ARG A 187 22.16 1.11 9.78
N GLN A 188 21.72 -0.06 10.27
CA GLN A 188 20.99 -1.01 9.44
C GLN A 188 19.66 -0.43 8.94
N ALA A 189 18.91 0.24 9.82
CA ALA A 189 17.65 0.90 9.44
C ALA A 189 17.87 1.98 8.38
N MET A 190 18.88 2.85 8.57
CA MET A 190 19.25 3.88 7.59
C MET A 190 19.66 3.29 6.23
N GLU A 191 20.47 2.23 6.22
CA GLU A 191 20.88 1.55 4.97
C GLU A 191 19.67 0.99 4.21
N MET A 192 18.75 0.34 4.93
CA MET A 192 17.52 -0.19 4.35
C MET A 192 16.63 0.96 3.83
N GLN A 193 16.41 2.00 4.63
CA GLN A 193 15.62 3.17 4.24
C GLN A 193 16.19 3.87 2.99
N MET A 194 17.51 4.07 2.90
CA MET A 194 18.15 4.63 1.71
C MET A 194 17.97 3.74 0.47
N SER A 195 18.02 2.41 0.64
CA SER A 195 17.73 1.48 -0.45
C SER A 195 16.27 1.62 -0.92
N MET A 196 15.32 1.72 0.01
CA MET A 196 13.91 1.89 -0.30
C MET A 196 13.62 3.22 -1.00
N ASN A 197 14.22 4.32 -0.53
CA ASN A 197 14.07 5.64 -1.17
C ASN A 197 14.56 5.62 -2.62
N ARG A 198 15.74 5.04 -2.88
CA ARG A 198 16.27 4.88 -4.25
C ARG A 198 15.38 4.00 -5.11
N TYR A 199 14.76 2.99 -4.51
CA TYR A 199 13.85 2.11 -5.23
C TYR A 199 12.57 2.83 -5.63
N LEU A 200 11.92 3.48 -4.67
CA LEU A 200 10.67 4.18 -4.90
C LEU A 200 10.82 5.33 -5.90
N ALA A 201 11.91 6.10 -5.80
CA ALA A 201 12.25 7.13 -6.78
C ALA A 201 12.34 6.57 -8.22
N LYS A 202 12.94 5.39 -8.41
CA LYS A 202 13.00 4.74 -9.73
C LYS A 202 11.63 4.27 -10.23
N THR A 203 10.76 3.83 -9.32
CA THR A 203 9.39 3.41 -9.68
C THR A 203 8.46 4.59 -9.91
N ASP A 204 8.87 5.78 -9.49
CA ASP A 204 8.03 6.97 -9.55
C ASP A 204 7.75 7.44 -10.99
N ASP A 205 8.74 7.24 -11.87
CA ASP A 205 8.69 7.52 -13.31
C ASP A 205 7.87 6.47 -14.09
N ILE A 206 7.45 5.37 -13.44
CA ILE A 206 6.65 4.36 -14.10
C ILE A 206 5.19 4.82 -14.09
N SER A 207 4.66 5.11 -15.28
CA SER A 207 3.24 5.42 -15.49
C SER A 207 2.35 4.30 -14.96
N ARG A 208 1.14 4.66 -14.50
CA ARG A 208 0.12 3.72 -14.05
C ARG A 208 -0.14 2.62 -15.08
N GLU A 209 -0.30 2.98 -16.34
CA GLU A 209 -0.62 2.07 -17.44
C GLU A 209 0.49 1.03 -17.63
N LYS A 210 1.75 1.45 -17.48
CA LYS A 210 2.92 0.57 -17.51
C LYS A 210 2.97 -0.35 -16.30
N LEU A 211 2.61 0.11 -15.09
CA LEU A 211 2.50 -0.75 -13.92
C LEU A 211 1.40 -1.81 -14.11
N ILE A 212 0.24 -1.41 -14.62
CA ILE A 212 -0.89 -2.30 -14.94
C ILE A 212 -0.49 -3.33 -16.02
N GLY A 213 0.16 -2.88 -17.10
CA GLY A 213 0.63 -3.75 -18.17
C GLY A 213 1.66 -4.79 -17.70
N MET A 214 2.46 -4.46 -16.69
CA MET A 214 3.39 -5.42 -16.07
C MET A 214 2.68 -6.52 -15.27
N CYS A 215 1.45 -6.28 -14.79
CA CYS A 215 0.66 -7.32 -14.13
C CYS A 215 0.10 -8.35 -15.12
N LYS A 216 -0.15 -7.95 -16.38
CA LYS A 216 -0.67 -8.82 -17.45
C LYS A 216 0.36 -9.82 -17.98
N ASN A 217 1.65 -9.59 -17.74
CA ASN A 217 2.73 -10.41 -18.28
C ASN A 217 3.10 -11.56 -17.35
N LYS A 218 2.24 -12.59 -17.32
CA LYS A 218 2.62 -13.96 -16.95
C LYS A 218 1.85 -14.95 -17.82
N ARG A 219 2.48 -15.39 -18.92
CA ARG A 219 2.32 -16.75 -19.44
C ARG A 219 3.62 -17.48 -19.17
#